data_AF-A0A5B8QZP6-F1
#
_entry.id   AF-A0A5B8QZP6-F1
#
_cell.length_a   1.000
_cell.length_b   1.000
_cell.length_c   1.000
_cell.angle_alpha   90.00
_cell.angle_beta   90.00
_cell.angle_gamma   90.00
#
_symmetry.space_group_name_H-M   'P 1'
#
loop_
_entity.id
_entity.type
_entity.pdbx_description
1 polymer ?
#
loop_
_entity_poly.entity_id
_entity_poly.type
_entity_poly.pdbx_seq_one_letter_code
_entity_poly.pdbx_strand_id
1 'polypeptide(L)'
;MKGKVVSYLATKKYGFIQGDDGESYFLHFSELLNRKDEGKLVKGSIVDFDPTPTPKGLAAKAISLPEVFIRERLVNFFTTRDSHPKNGTVIASFPIATRFFKDPSEGRRHLEQLAKHCGCNAVLNVNFEKDTFSKGNYRYTVHAFKGELALVTEKVPADSEELVIASAQLLEKRKADVEQAAKQMSEAENLARQNQLSGCLGTLAIITLIPLALVLSAIAVFPA
;
A
#
# COMPACT_ATOMS: atom_id res chain seq x y z
N MET A 1 -8.81 -14.77 31.35
CA MET A 1 -7.48 -15.14 30.79
C MET A 1 -7.01 -13.99 29.90
N LYS A 2 -5.69 -13.79 29.78
CA LYS A 2 -5.10 -12.77 28.91
C LYS A 2 -4.46 -13.40 27.68
N GLY A 3 -4.40 -12.61 26.62
CA GLY A 3 -3.69 -12.99 25.40
C GLY A 3 -3.52 -11.83 24.44
N LYS A 4 -2.89 -12.12 23.30
CA LYS A 4 -2.61 -11.15 22.24
C LYS A 4 -3.28 -11.56 20.95
N VAL A 5 -3.93 -10.60 20.27
CA VAL A 5 -4.52 -10.83 18.95
C VAL A 5 -3.41 -11.12 17.94
N VAL A 6 -3.45 -12.29 17.30
CA VAL A 6 -2.48 -12.68 16.27
C VAL A 6 -2.96 -12.23 14.89
N SER A 7 -4.26 -12.38 14.65
CA SER A 7 -4.91 -12.00 13.40
C SER A 7 -6.39 -11.71 13.63
N TYR A 8 -6.94 -10.78 12.86
CA TYR A 8 -8.37 -10.53 12.82
C TYR A 8 -8.76 -10.07 11.41
N LEU A 9 -9.78 -10.73 10.85
CA LEU A 9 -10.32 -10.40 9.54
C LEU A 9 -11.69 -9.77 9.73
N ALA A 10 -11.74 -8.43 9.78
CA ALA A 10 -12.99 -7.69 9.98
C ALA A 10 -14.08 -8.01 8.93
N THR A 11 -13.69 -8.36 7.70
CA THR A 11 -14.62 -8.80 6.64
C THR A 11 -15.28 -10.13 6.93
N LYS A 12 -14.57 -11.06 7.57
CA LYS A 12 -15.07 -12.39 7.92
C LYS A 12 -15.52 -12.51 9.38
N LYS A 13 -15.35 -11.45 10.17
CA LYS A 13 -15.77 -11.34 11.58
C LYS A 13 -15.13 -12.39 12.50
N TYR A 14 -13.96 -12.92 12.15
CA TYR A 14 -13.20 -13.85 12.99
C TYR A 14 -11.71 -13.55 12.99
N GLY A 15 -11.03 -14.10 13.99
CA GLY A 15 -9.59 -14.01 14.16
C GLY A 15 -9.06 -15.07 15.12
N PHE A 16 -7.84 -14.86 15.60
CA PHE A 16 -7.17 -15.72 16.56
C PHE A 16 -6.43 -14.91 17.62
N ILE A 17 -6.51 -15.38 18.87
CA ILE A 17 -5.78 -14.87 20.02
C ILE A 17 -4.76 -15.92 20.44
N GLN A 18 -3.52 -15.50 20.68
CA GLN A 18 -2.52 -16.29 21.38
C GLN A 18 -2.71 -16.04 22.87
N GLY A 19 -3.16 -17.04 23.62
CA GLY A 19 -3.24 -16.96 25.08
C GLY A 19 -1.86 -16.89 25.70
N ASP A 20 -1.78 -16.31 26.90
CA ASP A 20 -0.54 -16.26 27.69
C ASP A 20 -0.07 -17.65 28.15
N ASP A 21 -0.94 -18.66 28.07
CA ASP A 21 -0.65 -20.07 28.29
C ASP A 21 0.00 -20.78 27.08
N GLY A 22 0.15 -20.08 25.95
CA GLY A 22 0.72 -20.64 24.72
C GLY A 22 -0.30 -21.30 23.80
N GLU A 23 -1.59 -21.32 24.15
CA GLU A 23 -2.65 -21.91 23.33
C GLU A 23 -3.27 -20.89 22.35
N SER A 24 -3.82 -21.39 21.25
CA SER A 24 -4.49 -20.57 20.24
C SER A 24 -6.01 -20.63 20.40
N TYR A 25 -6.63 -19.47 20.57
CA TYR A 25 -8.06 -19.31 20.77
C TYR A 25 -8.73 -18.70 19.55
N PHE A 26 -9.82 -19.32 19.11
CA PHE A 26 -10.68 -18.76 18.08
C PHE A 26 -11.41 -17.51 18.63
N LEU A 27 -11.31 -16.40 17.91
CA LEU A 27 -12.00 -15.16 18.20
C LEU A 27 -13.10 -14.95 17.18
N HIS A 28 -14.33 -14.69 17.64
CA HIS A 28 -15.42 -14.24 16.79
C HIS A 28 -15.95 -12.88 17.25
N PHE A 29 -16.34 -12.01 16.31
CA PHE A 29 -16.89 -10.69 16.63
C PHE A 29 -18.04 -10.76 17.62
N SER A 30 -18.87 -11.82 17.57
CA SER A 30 -20.02 -12.04 18.47
C SER A 30 -19.65 -12.26 19.93
N GLU A 31 -18.38 -12.51 20.24
CA GLU A 31 -17.94 -12.76 21.61
C GLU A 31 -17.41 -11.49 22.30
N LEU A 32 -17.25 -10.39 21.56
CA LEU A 32 -16.93 -9.07 22.14
C LEU A 32 -18.03 -8.60 23.10
N LEU A 33 -17.66 -8.21 24.32
CA LEU A 33 -18.60 -7.58 25.26
C LEU A 33 -19.09 -6.23 24.72
N ASN A 34 -18.19 -5.48 24.08
CA ASN A 34 -18.51 -4.21 23.43
C ASN A 34 -18.20 -4.28 21.93
N ARG A 35 -19.25 -4.25 21.10
CA ARG A 35 -19.14 -4.33 19.64
C ARG A 35 -18.38 -3.15 19.02
N LYS A 36 -18.37 -1.99 19.69
CA LYS A 36 -17.67 -0.79 19.19
C LYS A 36 -16.15 -0.96 19.20
N ASP A 37 -15.63 -1.90 19.98
CA ASP A 37 -14.19 -2.14 20.09
C ASP A 37 -13.65 -3.06 18.99
N GLU A 38 -14.46 -3.48 18.01
CA GLU A 38 -13.99 -4.26 16.86
C GLU A 38 -12.83 -3.58 16.13
N GLY A 39 -12.89 -2.25 15.97
CA GLY A 39 -11.82 -1.48 15.33
C GLY A 39 -10.49 -1.56 16.06
N LYS A 40 -10.48 -2.04 17.31
CA LYS A 40 -9.31 -2.19 18.16
C LYS A 40 -8.71 -3.60 18.18
N LEU A 41 -9.35 -4.55 17.49
CA LEU A 41 -8.82 -5.89 17.26
C LEU A 41 -7.72 -5.89 16.19
N VAL A 42 -6.64 -5.17 16.46
CA VAL A 42 -5.46 -5.12 15.60
C VAL A 42 -4.42 -6.12 16.10
N LYS A 43 -3.53 -6.55 15.22
CA LYS A 43 -2.47 -7.50 15.57
C LYS A 43 -1.61 -6.93 16.70
N GLY A 44 -1.43 -7.72 17.76
CA GLY A 44 -0.68 -7.35 18.96
C GLY A 44 -1.52 -6.73 20.08
N SER A 45 -2.80 -6.41 19.85
CA SER A 45 -3.69 -5.91 20.91
C SER A 45 -3.81 -6.94 22.03
N ILE A 46 -3.69 -6.46 23.27
CA ILE A 46 -3.94 -7.27 24.47
C ILE A 46 -5.44 -7.36 24.69
N VAL A 47 -5.94 -8.55 25.01
CA VAL A 47 -7.35 -8.81 25.27
C VAL A 47 -7.52 -9.69 26.50
N ASP A 48 -8.61 -9.48 27.22
CA ASP A 48 -9.08 -10.34 28.31
C ASP A 48 -10.27 -11.15 27.81
N PHE A 49 -10.29 -12.46 28.07
CA PHE A 49 -11.33 -13.37 27.59
C PHE A 49 -11.47 -14.62 28.48
N ASP A 50 -12.58 -15.32 28.31
CA ASP A 50 -12.84 -16.61 28.96
C ASP A 50 -12.58 -17.77 27.97
N PRO A 51 -11.63 -18.66 28.27
CA PRO A 51 -11.33 -19.80 27.42
C PRO A 51 -12.47 -20.82 27.49
N THR A 52 -13.03 -21.20 26.35
CA THR A 52 -14.14 -22.16 26.27
C THR A 52 -13.81 -23.28 25.26
N PRO A 53 -13.88 -24.56 25.65
CA PRO A 53 -13.76 -25.67 24.71
C PRO A 53 -14.94 -25.69 23.73
N THR A 54 -14.66 -25.88 22.45
CA THR A 54 -15.69 -26.07 21.41
C THR A 54 -15.33 -27.29 20.56
N PRO A 55 -16.29 -27.85 19.79
CA PRO A 55 -16.00 -28.95 18.86
C PRO A 55 -14.91 -28.62 17.82
N LYS A 56 -14.61 -27.32 17.59
CA LYS A 56 -13.60 -26.83 16.65
C LYS A 56 -12.28 -26.45 17.32
N GLY A 57 -12.12 -26.74 18.61
CA GLY A 57 -10.96 -26.34 19.42
C GLY A 57 -11.31 -25.28 20.46
N LEU A 58 -10.31 -24.60 20.98
CA LEU A 58 -10.48 -23.56 22.00
C LEU A 58 -11.02 -22.27 21.39
N ALA A 59 -12.00 -21.66 22.04
CA ALA A 59 -12.57 -20.38 21.65
C ALA A 59 -12.50 -19.37 22.80
N ALA A 60 -12.36 -18.10 22.47
CA ALA A 60 -12.42 -16.99 23.40
C ALA A 60 -13.87 -16.47 23.50
N LYS A 61 -14.41 -16.43 24.71
CA LYS A 61 -15.72 -15.83 25.02
C LYS A 61 -15.57 -14.59 25.89
N ALA A 62 -16.64 -13.78 25.97
CA ALA A 62 -16.71 -12.58 26.82
C ALA A 62 -15.46 -11.68 26.67
N ILE A 63 -15.08 -11.43 25.41
CA ILE A 63 -13.85 -10.73 25.08
C ILE A 63 -14.00 -9.25 25.43
N SER A 64 -13.09 -8.75 26.27
CA SER A 64 -12.96 -7.34 26.60
C SER A 64 -11.59 -6.82 26.20
N LEU A 65 -11.58 -5.55 25.79
CA LEU A 65 -10.36 -4.85 25.42
C LEU A 65 -10.10 -3.78 26.47
N PRO A 66 -8.91 -3.74 27.09
CA PRO A 66 -8.52 -2.57 27.87
C PRO A 66 -8.44 -1.35 26.94
N GLU A 67 -8.29 -0.17 27.54
CA GLU A 67 -8.05 1.04 26.76
C GLU A 67 -6.72 0.89 26.00
N VAL A 68 -6.81 0.87 24.67
CA VAL A 68 -5.68 0.67 23.76
C VAL A 68 -5.69 1.80 22.75
N PHE A 69 -4.55 2.49 22.65
CA PHE A 69 -4.28 3.44 21.59
C PHE A 69 -3.83 2.70 20.33
N ILE A 70 -4.24 3.18 19.15
CA ILE A 70 -3.89 2.55 17.89
C ILE A 70 -3.24 3.58 17.01
N ARG A 71 -2.05 3.26 16.52
CA ARG A 71 -1.32 4.07 15.56
C ARG A 71 -1.16 3.33 14.24
N GLU A 72 -0.92 4.09 13.19
CA GLU A 72 -0.53 3.52 11.91
C GLU A 72 1.00 3.54 11.78
N ARG A 73 1.55 2.51 11.15
CA ARG A 73 2.97 2.45 10.80
C ARG A 73 3.15 1.89 9.40
N LEU A 74 4.25 2.25 8.75
CA LEU A 74 4.60 1.69 7.45
C LEU A 74 4.94 0.20 7.57
N VAL A 75 4.47 -0.59 6.62
CA VAL A 75 4.89 -1.98 6.46
C VAL A 75 6.27 -2.07 5.80
N ASN A 76 6.92 -3.23 5.91
CA ASN A 76 8.18 -3.51 5.21
C ASN A 76 8.01 -3.44 3.69
N PHE A 77 9.08 -3.12 2.97
CA PHE A 77 9.03 -3.00 1.51
C PHE A 77 8.57 -4.28 0.82
N PHE A 78 7.62 -4.17 -0.12
CA PHE A 78 7.19 -5.29 -0.96
C PHE A 78 6.73 -4.87 -2.35
N THR A 79 6.64 -5.83 -3.27
CA THR A 79 6.06 -5.64 -4.60
C THR A 79 5.01 -6.70 -4.87
N THR A 80 3.90 -6.34 -5.52
CA THR A 80 2.86 -7.30 -5.92
C THR A 80 2.28 -6.98 -7.30
N ARG A 81 1.74 -8.01 -7.96
CA ARG A 81 0.96 -7.86 -9.19
C ARG A 81 -0.49 -7.45 -8.91
N ASP A 82 -0.95 -7.64 -7.68
CA ASP A 82 -2.30 -7.28 -7.26
C ASP A 82 -2.43 -5.76 -7.09
N SER A 83 -3.61 -5.21 -7.39
CA SER A 83 -3.91 -3.79 -7.15
C SER A 83 -4.09 -3.46 -5.67
N HIS A 84 -4.37 -4.46 -4.84
CA HIS A 84 -4.57 -4.31 -3.40
C HIS A 84 -3.59 -5.21 -2.65
N PRO A 85 -2.95 -4.71 -1.58
CA PRO A 85 -2.04 -5.53 -0.79
C PRO A 85 -2.80 -6.56 0.04
N LYS A 86 -2.19 -7.73 0.27
CA LYS A 86 -2.77 -8.78 1.13
C LYS A 86 -2.93 -8.33 2.58
N ASN A 87 -1.98 -7.52 3.06
CA ASN A 87 -1.95 -6.97 4.41
C ASN A 87 -1.68 -5.47 4.35
N GLY A 88 -2.31 -4.73 5.24
CA GLY A 88 -2.18 -3.27 5.34
C GLY A 88 -3.20 -2.50 4.51
N THR A 89 -3.12 -1.18 4.61
CA THR A 89 -4.01 -0.21 3.97
C THR A 89 -3.18 0.75 3.13
N VAL A 90 -3.59 0.98 1.88
CA VAL A 90 -2.95 1.93 0.98
C VAL A 90 -3.40 3.34 1.35
N ILE A 91 -2.48 4.20 1.74
CA ILE A 91 -2.77 5.60 2.10
C ILE A 91 -2.47 6.59 0.97
N ALA A 92 -1.62 6.19 0.02
CA ALA A 92 -1.33 6.91 -1.21
C ALA A 92 -0.78 5.95 -2.27
N SER A 93 -1.15 6.15 -3.53
CA SER A 93 -0.56 5.44 -4.67
C SER A 93 -0.39 6.38 -5.86
N PHE A 94 0.69 6.17 -6.61
CA PHE A 94 1.07 7.01 -7.75
C PHE A 94 1.48 6.13 -8.93
N PRO A 95 0.85 6.27 -10.10
CA PRO A 95 1.18 5.46 -11.26
C PRO A 95 2.58 5.79 -11.79
N ILE A 96 3.31 4.74 -12.15
CA ILE A 96 4.63 4.83 -12.75
C ILE A 96 4.74 3.89 -13.95
N ALA A 97 5.39 4.35 -15.01
CA ALA A 97 5.81 3.53 -16.13
C ALA A 97 7.31 3.75 -16.30
N THR A 98 8.09 2.67 -16.23
CA THR A 98 9.52 2.79 -16.44
C THR A 98 9.83 3.05 -17.91
N ARG A 99 11.01 3.63 -18.14
CA ARG A 99 11.72 3.54 -19.41
C ARG A 99 11.99 2.08 -19.80
N PHE A 100 12.47 1.89 -21.03
CA PHE A 100 12.79 0.59 -21.59
C PHE A 100 14.21 0.14 -21.24
N PHE A 101 14.37 -1.16 -20.96
CA PHE A 101 15.60 -1.83 -20.59
C PHE A 101 15.86 -3.02 -21.54
N LYS A 102 17.13 -3.36 -21.73
CA LYS A 102 17.51 -4.56 -22.50
C LYS A 102 17.35 -5.84 -21.70
N ASP A 103 17.47 -5.74 -20.37
CA ASP A 103 17.34 -6.86 -19.45
C ASP A 103 16.12 -6.67 -18.53
N PRO A 104 15.23 -7.66 -18.40
CA PRO A 104 14.07 -7.58 -17.51
C PRO A 104 14.41 -7.39 -16.03
N SER A 105 15.52 -7.97 -15.56
CA SER A 105 15.98 -7.90 -14.18
C SER A 105 16.45 -6.48 -13.85
N GLU A 106 17.12 -5.80 -14.79
CA GLU A 106 17.47 -4.39 -14.66
C GLU A 106 16.22 -3.51 -14.51
N GLY A 107 15.21 -3.72 -15.34
CA GLY A 107 13.96 -2.96 -15.25
C GLY A 107 13.20 -3.20 -13.94
N ARG A 108 13.19 -4.44 -13.45
CA ARG A 108 12.58 -4.76 -12.15
C ARG A 108 13.33 -4.10 -11.00
N ARG A 109 14.66 -4.19 -10.99
CA ARG A 109 15.51 -3.52 -9.99
C ARG A 109 15.32 -2.01 -10.03
N HIS A 110 15.21 -1.42 -11.22
CA HIS A 110 14.96 0.00 -11.40
C HIS A 110 13.62 0.40 -10.79
N LEU A 111 12.54 -0.34 -11.05
CA LEU A 111 11.22 -0.07 -10.46
C LEU A 111 11.26 -0.07 -8.92
N GLU A 112 11.93 -1.05 -8.32
CA GLU A 112 12.12 -1.08 -6.86
C GLU A 112 12.94 0.10 -6.35
N GLN A 113 13.96 0.52 -7.10
CA GLN A 113 14.73 1.71 -6.77
C GLN A 113 13.87 2.97 -6.86
N LEU A 114 13.05 3.14 -7.90
CA LEU A 114 12.15 4.29 -8.03
C LEU A 114 11.24 4.43 -6.81
N ALA A 115 10.64 3.31 -6.38
CA ALA A 115 9.81 3.28 -5.17
C ALA A 115 10.58 3.76 -3.93
N LYS A 116 11.77 3.21 -3.70
CA LYS A 116 12.62 3.58 -2.56
C LYS A 116 13.07 5.05 -2.61
N HIS A 117 13.45 5.55 -3.78
CA HIS A 117 13.86 6.95 -3.97
C HIS A 117 12.69 7.92 -3.75
N CYS A 118 11.48 7.56 -4.16
CA CYS A 118 10.28 8.36 -3.89
C CYS A 118 9.80 8.25 -2.42
N GLY A 119 10.44 7.43 -1.60
CA GLY A 119 10.05 7.23 -0.19
C GLY A 119 8.89 6.24 0.01
N CYS A 120 8.43 5.58 -1.05
CA CYS A 120 7.38 4.56 -1.04
C CYS A 120 7.90 3.24 -0.44
N ASN A 121 6.99 2.51 0.22
CA ASN A 121 7.28 1.18 0.78
C ASN A 121 6.58 0.05 0.02
N ALA A 122 5.92 0.31 -1.10
CA ALA A 122 5.37 -0.74 -1.92
C ALA A 122 5.33 -0.38 -3.41
N VAL A 123 5.30 -1.42 -4.26
CA VAL A 123 4.87 -1.30 -5.65
C VAL A 123 3.71 -2.25 -5.89
N LEU A 124 2.54 -1.68 -6.21
CA LEU A 124 1.30 -2.43 -6.49
C LEU A 124 1.07 -2.52 -8.00
N ASN A 125 0.16 -3.41 -8.39
CA ASN A 125 -0.28 -3.56 -9.78
C ASN A 125 0.89 -3.68 -10.78
N VAL A 126 1.95 -4.42 -10.40
CA VAL A 126 3.15 -4.55 -11.25
C VAL A 126 2.82 -5.34 -12.51
N ASN A 127 2.96 -4.66 -13.65
CA ASN A 127 2.73 -5.20 -14.98
C ASN A 127 4.03 -5.15 -15.79
N PHE A 128 4.30 -6.21 -16.54
CA PHE A 128 5.45 -6.32 -17.42
C PHE A 128 5.05 -6.03 -18.86
N GLU A 129 5.83 -5.19 -19.53
CA GLU A 129 5.68 -4.84 -20.93
C GLU A 129 6.94 -5.24 -21.69
N LYS A 130 6.76 -5.78 -22.90
CA LYS A 130 7.85 -6.05 -23.83
C LYS A 130 7.53 -5.42 -25.17
N ASP A 131 8.54 -4.88 -25.82
CA ASP A 131 8.44 -4.31 -27.16
C ASP A 131 9.66 -4.70 -28.00
N THR A 132 9.64 -4.44 -29.30
CA THR A 132 10.75 -4.70 -30.22
C THR A 132 11.19 -3.42 -30.89
N PHE A 133 12.41 -2.99 -30.61
CA PHE A 133 13.02 -1.83 -31.23
C PHE A 133 13.92 -2.26 -32.38
N SER A 134 14.11 -1.36 -33.33
CA SER A 134 15.01 -1.54 -34.46
C SER A 134 16.09 -0.47 -34.50
N LYS A 135 17.31 -0.86 -34.84
CA LYS A 135 18.42 0.06 -35.16
C LYS A 135 19.07 -0.41 -36.46
N GLY A 136 18.75 0.27 -37.57
CA GLY A 136 19.07 -0.25 -38.91
C GLY A 136 18.35 -1.58 -39.16
N ASN A 137 19.09 -2.60 -39.61
CA ASN A 137 18.57 -3.95 -39.87
C ASN A 137 18.46 -4.83 -38.61
N TYR A 138 18.98 -4.36 -37.47
CA TYR A 138 18.97 -5.14 -36.23
C TYR A 138 17.71 -4.86 -35.42
N ARG A 139 17.00 -5.93 -35.03
CA ARG A 139 15.83 -5.89 -34.14
C ARG A 139 16.20 -6.47 -32.78
N TYR A 140 15.79 -5.80 -31.72
CA TYR A 140 16.04 -6.25 -30.35
C TYR A 140 14.83 -6.02 -29.47
N THR A 141 14.61 -6.94 -28.54
CA THR A 141 13.54 -6.82 -27.55
C THR A 141 13.96 -5.87 -26.43
N VAL A 142 13.00 -5.09 -25.99
CA VAL A 142 13.12 -4.22 -24.83
C VAL A 142 12.00 -4.50 -23.83
N HIS A 143 12.26 -4.16 -22.59
CA HIS A 143 11.44 -4.51 -21.43
C HIS A 143 11.12 -3.26 -20.62
N ALA A 144 9.87 -3.10 -20.21
CA ALA A 144 9.46 -2.03 -19.32
C ALA A 144 8.50 -2.59 -18.26
N PHE A 145 8.33 -1.83 -17.19
CA PHE A 145 7.40 -2.18 -16.13
C PHE A 145 6.47 -1.01 -15.84
N LYS A 146 5.23 -1.33 -15.52
CA LYS A 146 4.21 -0.39 -15.04
C LYS A 146 3.76 -0.83 -13.66
N GLY A 147 3.30 0.12 -12.86
CA GLY A 147 2.71 -0.18 -11.56
C GLY A 147 2.36 1.08 -10.82
N GLU A 148 2.11 0.94 -9.53
CA GLU A 148 1.79 2.03 -8.64
C GLU A 148 2.77 2.06 -7.48
N LEU A 149 3.52 3.16 -7.36
CA LEU A 149 4.35 3.43 -6.18
C LEU A 149 3.42 3.79 -5.03
N ALA A 150 3.45 3.02 -3.94
CA ALA A 150 2.46 3.14 -2.88
C ALA A 150 3.08 3.29 -1.49
N LEU A 151 2.33 4.00 -0.65
CA LEU A 151 2.50 4.00 0.81
C LEU A 151 1.45 3.08 1.43
N VAL A 152 1.92 2.07 2.14
CA VAL A 152 1.07 1.06 2.78
C VAL A 152 1.35 1.05 4.28
N THR A 153 0.28 1.20 5.06
CA THR A 153 0.34 1.20 6.53
C THR A 153 -0.34 -0.02 7.11
N GLU A 154 0.02 -0.37 8.34
CA GLU A 154 -0.74 -1.30 9.18
C GLU A 154 -1.06 -0.63 10.51
N LYS A 155 -2.19 -1.01 11.10
CA LYS A 155 -2.59 -0.56 12.43
C LYS A 155 -1.90 -1.40 13.49
N VAL A 156 -1.31 -0.74 14.48
CA VAL A 156 -0.65 -1.39 15.61
C VAL A 156 -1.04 -0.72 16.93
N PRO A 157 -1.03 -1.46 18.04
CA PRO A 157 -1.18 -0.87 19.37
C PRO A 157 -0.07 0.15 19.65
N ALA A 158 -0.42 1.17 20.42
CA ALA A 158 0.48 2.22 20.89
C ALA A 158 0.36 2.34 22.41
N ASP A 159 1.47 2.69 23.05
CA ASP A 159 1.55 2.81 24.50
C ASP A 159 0.99 4.14 25.02
N SER A 160 0.93 5.17 24.17
CA SER A 160 0.44 6.51 24.52
C SER A 160 -0.29 7.19 23.37
N GLU A 161 -1.18 8.11 23.71
CA GLU A 161 -1.91 8.96 22.75
C GLU A 161 -0.96 9.89 21.97
N GLU A 162 0.09 10.39 22.62
CA GLU A 162 1.12 11.23 21.98
C GLU A 162 1.78 10.51 20.79
N LEU A 163 2.06 9.21 20.91
CA LEU A 163 2.61 8.40 19.83
C LEU A 163 1.62 8.25 18.67
N VAL A 164 0.32 8.20 18.93
CA VAL A 164 -0.71 8.18 17.89
C VAL A 164 -0.68 9.48 17.11
N ILE A 165 -0.73 10.62 17.80
CA ILE A 165 -0.71 11.95 17.17
C ILE A 165 0.58 12.15 16.36
N ALA A 166 1.74 11.85 16.96
CA ALA A 166 3.04 11.98 16.29
C ALA A 166 3.14 11.09 15.05
N SER A 167 2.63 9.85 15.12
CA SER A 167 2.62 8.93 13.97
C SER A 167 1.74 9.43 12.83
N ALA A 168 0.56 9.99 13.15
CA ALA A 168 -0.35 10.54 12.15
C ALA A 168 0.27 11.76 11.45
N GLN A 169 0.87 12.67 12.21
CA GLN A 169 1.58 13.84 11.66
C GLN A 169 2.76 13.43 10.76
N LEU A 170 3.53 12.43 11.18
CA LEU A 170 4.63 11.89 10.38
C LEU A 170 4.14 11.27 9.07
N LEU A 171 3.04 10.53 9.10
CA LEU A 171 2.46 9.91 7.90
C LEU A 171 1.92 10.96 6.92
N GLU A 172 1.23 11.99 7.40
CA GLU A 172 0.75 13.07 6.55
C GLU A 172 1.90 13.85 5.89
N LYS A 173 2.95 14.17 6.66
CA LYS A 173 4.16 14.79 6.09
C LYS A 173 4.76 13.90 5.01
N ARG A 174 4.92 12.61 5.30
CA ARG A 174 5.55 11.66 4.37
C ARG A 174 4.71 11.46 3.10
N LYS A 175 3.39 11.48 3.22
CA LYS A 175 2.47 11.42 2.09
C LYS A 175 2.68 12.60 1.14
N ALA A 176 2.79 13.82 1.67
CA ALA A 176 3.07 15.02 0.88
C ALA A 176 4.44 14.95 0.19
N ASP A 177 5.49 14.56 0.92
CA ASP A 177 6.86 14.42 0.37
C ASP A 177 6.89 13.38 -0.77
N VAL A 178 6.23 12.24 -0.58
CA VAL A 178 6.14 11.17 -1.58
C VAL A 178 5.34 11.61 -2.80
N GLU A 179 4.24 12.33 -2.62
CA GLU A 179 3.43 12.82 -3.74
C GLU A 179 4.24 13.72 -4.67
N GLN A 180 5.01 14.65 -4.11
CA GLN A 180 5.88 15.53 -4.89
C GLN A 180 6.98 14.74 -5.61
N ALA A 181 7.66 13.83 -4.90
CA ALA A 181 8.73 13.02 -5.47
C ALA A 181 8.22 12.08 -6.59
N ALA A 182 7.06 11.46 -6.39
CA ALA A 182 6.47 10.54 -7.36
C ALA A 182 6.04 11.26 -8.65
N LYS A 183 5.49 12.48 -8.55
CA LYS A 183 5.13 13.31 -9.71
C LYS A 183 6.37 13.62 -10.57
N GLN A 184 7.42 14.16 -9.94
CA GLN A 184 8.67 14.49 -10.64
C GLN A 184 9.31 13.25 -11.28
N MET A 185 9.29 12.13 -10.56
CA MET A 185 9.86 10.87 -11.07
C MET A 185 9.06 10.30 -12.24
N SER A 186 7.73 10.37 -12.18
CA SER A 186 6.86 9.92 -13.26
C SER A 186 7.05 10.75 -14.53
N GLU A 187 7.18 12.07 -14.41
CA GLU A 187 7.50 12.95 -15.52
C GLU A 187 8.87 12.61 -16.13
N ALA A 188 9.90 12.40 -15.31
CA ALA A 188 11.24 12.05 -15.77
C ALA A 188 11.28 10.71 -16.51
N GLU A 189 10.60 9.68 -15.99
CA GLU A 189 10.54 8.37 -16.65
C GLU A 189 9.71 8.42 -17.93
N ASN A 190 8.61 9.19 -17.96
CA ASN A 190 7.82 9.39 -19.18
C ASN A 190 8.62 10.09 -20.27
N LEU A 191 9.38 11.13 -19.93
CA LEU A 191 10.28 11.82 -20.86
C LEU A 191 11.37 10.87 -21.39
N ALA A 192 12.02 10.10 -20.50
CA ALA A 192 13.04 9.13 -20.89
C ALA A 192 12.47 8.06 -21.83
N ARG A 193 11.27 7.56 -21.52
CA ARG A 193 10.55 6.59 -22.36
C ARG A 193 10.18 7.17 -23.72
N GLN A 194 9.67 8.40 -23.78
CA GLN A 194 9.34 9.08 -25.04
C GLN A 194 10.59 9.28 -25.91
N ASN A 195 11.72 9.69 -25.32
CA ASN A 195 12.98 9.85 -26.02
C ASN A 195 13.50 8.53 -26.61
N GLN A 196 13.29 7.40 -25.91
CA GLN A 196 13.65 6.08 -26.45
C GLN A 196 12.78 5.66 -27.63
N LEU A 197 11.48 5.99 -27.59
CA LEU A 197 10.54 5.69 -28.68
C LEU A 197 10.84 6.55 -29.91
N SER A 198 11.04 7.86 -29.73
CA SER A 198 11.35 8.80 -30.81
C SER A 198 12.74 8.57 -31.42
N GLY A 199 13.70 8.05 -30.64
CA GLY A 199 15.02 7.67 -31.15
C GLY A 199 15.04 6.37 -31.96
N CYS A 200 14.04 5.50 -31.82
CA CYS A 200 13.96 4.21 -32.53
C CYS A 200 13.03 4.26 -33.75
N LEU A 201 11.98 5.08 -33.69
CA LEU A 201 11.14 5.43 -34.83
C LEU A 201 11.79 6.63 -35.54
N GLY A 202 12.46 6.41 -36.67
CA GLY A 202 12.90 7.52 -37.52
C GLY A 202 11.71 8.45 -37.78
N THR A 203 11.75 9.66 -37.19
CA THR A 203 10.83 10.79 -37.35
C THR A 203 9.45 10.42 -37.92
N LEU A 204 8.56 9.90 -37.08
CA LEU A 204 7.11 10.01 -37.31
C LEU A 204 6.48 10.40 -35.99
N ALA A 205 6.17 11.69 -35.87
CA ALA A 205 5.46 12.27 -34.76
C ALA A 205 4.15 11.50 -34.54
N ILE A 206 4.09 10.74 -33.45
CA ILE A 206 2.84 10.17 -32.97
C ILE A 206 2.18 11.24 -32.12
N ILE A 207 1.14 11.86 -32.70
CA ILE A 207 0.16 12.68 -32.01
C ILE A 207 -0.49 11.79 -30.95
N THR A 208 -0.11 11.95 -29.68
CA THR A 208 -0.93 11.49 -28.57
C THR A 208 -1.73 12.68 -28.05
N LEU A 209 -3.04 12.64 -28.32
CA LEU A 209 -4.06 13.39 -27.61
C LEU A 209 -3.77 13.37 -26.10
N ILE A 210 -3.40 14.53 -25.56
CA ILE A 210 -3.48 14.80 -24.13
C ILE A 210 -4.98 14.97 -23.82
N PRO A 211 -5.60 14.18 -22.92
CA PRO A 211 -6.87 14.59 -22.36
C PRO A 211 -6.58 15.77 -21.43
N LEU A 212 -6.86 16.98 -21.94
CA LEU A 212 -6.85 18.23 -21.20
C LEU A 212 -7.96 18.15 -20.13
N ALA A 213 -7.65 17.59 -18.97
CA ALA A 213 -8.46 17.80 -17.77
C ALA A 213 -8.16 19.22 -17.26
N LEU A 214 -8.88 20.20 -17.82
CA LEU A 214 -8.94 21.56 -17.32
C LEU A 214 -9.56 21.53 -15.92
N VAL A 215 -8.70 21.59 -14.91
CA VAL A 215 -9.05 22.09 -13.58
C VAL A 215 -9.22 23.60 -13.73
N LEU A 216 -10.47 24.04 -13.83
CA LEU A 216 -10.85 25.44 -13.64
C LEU A 216 -11.65 25.53 -12.35
N SER A 217 -10.92 25.59 -11.24
CA SER A 217 -11.42 26.24 -10.03
C SER A 217 -10.94 27.68 -10.04
N ALA A 218 -11.88 28.63 -10.12
CA ALA A 218 -12.19 29.56 -9.03
C ALA A 218 -12.56 30.99 -9.48
N ILE A 219 -13.46 31.57 -8.67
CA ILE A 219 -13.68 32.99 -8.35
C ILE A 219 -14.88 33.68 -9.00
N ALA A 220 -15.94 33.73 -8.18
CA ALA A 220 -16.81 34.86 -7.79
C ALA A 220 -17.64 35.60 -8.84
N VAL A 221 -18.92 35.86 -8.48
CA VAL A 221 -19.50 37.19 -8.17
C VAL A 221 -21.05 37.05 -8.12
N PHE A 222 -21.66 37.25 -6.94
CA PHE A 222 -23.04 37.74 -6.76
C PHE A 222 -23.13 39.17 -7.34
N PRO A 223 -24.23 39.69 -7.91
CA PRO A 223 -25.56 39.84 -7.27
C PRO A 223 -26.73 39.58 -8.28
N ALA A 224 -28.03 39.68 -7.99
CA ALA A 224 -28.82 40.38 -6.97
C ALA A 224 -30.07 39.56 -6.57
#